data_AF-A0A2V6C6P4-F1
#
_entry.id   AF-A0A2V6C6P4-F1
#
_cell.length_a   1.000
_cell.length_b   1.000
_cell.length_c   1.000
_cell.angle_alpha   90.00
_cell.angle_beta   90.00
_cell.angle_gamma   90.00
#
_symmetry.space_group_name_H-M   'P 1'
#
loop_
_entity.id
_entity.type
_entity.pdbx_description
1 polymer ?
#
loop_
_entity_poly.entity_id
_entity_poly.type
_entity_poly.pdbx_seq_one_letter_code
_entity_poly.pdbx_strand_id
1 'polypeptide(L)'
;MKTNPLIGALTLALGIETAACPNSAAAEPHTKPVLLYSRYYNAEGEHRYEPNGTYKQVIQRLREDFEVRIHNKPLTRDTLADVKLLFIVKV
;
A
#
# COMPACT_ATOMS: atom_id res chain seq x y z
N MET A 1 -12.69 -70.73 -8.56
CA MET A 1 -11.27 -70.35 -8.81
C MET A 1 -11.04 -69.07 -7.99
N LYS A 2 -10.48 -69.10 -6.76
CA LYS A 2 -9.08 -69.40 -6.36
C LYS A 2 -8.15 -68.33 -6.99
N THR A 3 -7.47 -67.40 -6.31
CA THR A 3 -6.98 -67.28 -4.91
C THR A 3 -6.48 -65.84 -4.65
N ASN A 4 -6.60 -65.36 -3.40
CA ASN A 4 -5.81 -64.24 -2.86
C ASN A 4 -4.32 -64.63 -2.71
N PRO A 5 -3.39 -63.67 -2.70
CA PRO A 5 -2.15 -63.79 -1.94
C PRO A 5 -2.14 -62.83 -0.74
N LEU A 6 -1.89 -63.42 0.44
CA LEU A 6 -1.49 -62.74 1.66
C LEU A 6 0.02 -62.45 1.63
N ILE A 7 0.38 -61.30 2.23
CA ILE A 7 1.58 -61.02 3.02
C ILE A 7 2.95 -61.06 2.32
N GLY A 8 3.59 -59.90 2.29
CA GLY A 8 5.03 -59.76 2.10
C GLY A 8 5.56 -58.44 2.67
N ALA A 9 6.20 -58.53 3.82
CA ALA A 9 7.22 -57.62 4.37
C ALA A 9 6.84 -56.17 4.76
N LEU A 10 6.63 -56.03 6.06
CA LEU A 10 7.05 -54.94 6.92
C LEU A 10 8.36 -54.26 6.45
N THR A 11 8.34 -52.95 6.19
CA THR A 11 9.54 -52.10 6.28
C THR A 11 9.18 -50.80 6.97
N LEU A 12 9.60 -50.72 8.23
CA LEU A 12 9.58 -49.53 9.07
C LEU A 12 10.71 -48.60 8.59
N ALA A 13 10.37 -47.47 7.98
CA ALA A 13 11.32 -46.38 7.75
C ALA A 13 10.74 -45.10 8.37
N LEU A 14 11.39 -44.66 9.45
CA LEU A 14 11.23 -43.33 10.00
C LEU A 14 11.57 -42.29 8.92
N GLY A 15 10.65 -41.36 8.71
CA GLY A 15 10.84 -40.18 7.88
C GLY A 15 9.79 -39.14 8.25
N ILE A 16 9.98 -38.48 9.39
CA ILE A 16 9.46 -37.13 9.62
C ILE A 16 9.92 -36.26 8.45
N GLU A 17 9.02 -35.60 7.72
CA GLU A 17 9.14 -34.21 7.32
C GLU A 17 7.76 -33.68 6.89
N THR A 18 7.25 -32.77 7.70
CA THR A 18 6.10 -31.92 7.45
C THR A 18 6.36 -31.05 6.22
N ALA A 19 5.83 -31.44 5.05
CA ALA A 19 5.67 -30.51 3.94
C ALA A 19 4.40 -29.68 4.17
N ALA A 20 4.42 -28.83 5.20
CA ALA A 20 3.52 -27.69 5.25
C ALA A 20 3.89 -26.81 4.06
N CYS A 21 3.05 -26.78 3.03
CA CYS A 21 3.11 -25.75 2.00
C CYS A 21 2.95 -24.40 2.73
N PRO A 22 3.98 -23.53 2.78
CA PRO A 22 3.68 -22.16 3.09
C PRO A 22 3.00 -21.62 1.84
N ASN A 23 1.68 -21.48 1.90
CA ASN A 23 1.00 -20.45 1.12
C ASN A 23 1.57 -19.11 1.62
N SER A 24 2.78 -18.79 1.18
CA SER A 24 3.35 -17.47 1.27
C SER A 24 2.57 -16.65 0.27
N ALA A 25 1.39 -16.19 0.67
CA ALA A 25 0.78 -15.03 0.06
C ALA A 25 1.81 -13.93 0.21
N ALA A 26 2.53 -13.62 -0.88
CA ALA A 26 3.39 -12.47 -0.94
C ALA A 26 2.56 -11.29 -0.42
N ALA A 27 2.96 -10.71 0.71
CA ALA A 27 2.33 -9.52 1.21
C ALA A 27 2.44 -8.47 0.10
N GLU A 28 1.30 -8.16 -0.53
CA GLU A 28 1.20 -7.02 -1.43
C GLU A 28 1.88 -5.85 -0.71
N PRO A 29 2.85 -5.16 -1.34
CA PRO A 29 3.45 -4.00 -0.71
C PRO A 29 2.30 -3.05 -0.35
N HIS A 30 2.08 -2.84 0.95
CA HIS A 30 1.10 -1.88 1.44
C HIS A 30 1.59 -0.47 1.09
N THR A 31 1.42 -0.08 -0.17
CA THR A 31 1.75 1.26 -0.64
C THR A 31 0.77 2.23 0.00
N LYS A 32 1.31 3.27 0.65
CA LYS A 32 0.48 4.30 1.26
C LYS A 32 -0.44 4.91 0.20
N PRO A 33 -1.73 5.15 0.50
CA PRO A 33 -2.61 5.86 -0.41
C PRO A 33 -2.03 7.24 -0.74
N VAL A 34 -2.18 7.67 -2.00
CA VAL A 34 -1.68 8.97 -2.45
C VAL A 34 -2.63 10.07 -2.00
N LEU A 35 -2.07 11.08 -1.32
CA LEU A 35 -2.73 12.34 -1.00
C LEU A 35 -2.12 13.45 -1.84
N LEU A 36 -2.92 14.12 -2.66
CA LEU A 36 -2.49 15.30 -3.42
C LEU A 36 -2.89 16.58 -2.68
N TYR A 37 -1.91 17.34 -2.20
CA TYR A 37 -2.12 18.69 -1.69
C TYR A 37 -1.99 19.70 -2.83
N SER A 38 -3.13 20.26 -3.26
CA SER A 38 -3.18 21.26 -4.34
C SER A 38 -3.12 22.68 -3.78
N ARG A 39 -2.12 23.42 -4.24
CA ARG A 39 -1.92 24.86 -3.98
C ARG A 39 -2.46 25.75 -5.10
N TYR A 40 -2.95 25.17 -6.20
CA TYR A 40 -3.40 25.92 -7.37
C TYR A 40 -4.56 26.87 -7.06
N TYR A 41 -5.39 26.52 -6.08
CA TYR A 41 -6.56 27.30 -5.67
C TYR A 41 -6.29 28.26 -4.51
N ASN A 42 -5.04 28.37 -4.06
CA ASN A 42 -4.67 29.36 -3.06
C ASN A 42 -4.80 30.76 -3.67
N ALA A 43 -5.19 31.75 -2.87
CA ALA A 43 -5.21 33.13 -3.32
C ALA A 43 -3.79 33.60 -3.71
N GLU A 44 -3.70 34.51 -4.68
CA GLU A 44 -2.41 35.10 -5.05
C GLU A 44 -1.79 35.83 -3.85
N GLY A 45 -0.50 35.61 -3.60
CA GLY A 45 0.20 36.15 -2.41
C GLY A 45 -0.12 35.43 -1.09
N GLU A 46 -0.89 34.34 -1.10
CA GLU A 46 -1.20 33.57 0.10
C GLU A 46 -0.07 32.60 0.47
N HIS A 47 0.54 32.83 1.64
CA HIS A 47 1.66 32.04 2.17
C HIS A 47 1.33 31.22 3.42
N ARG A 48 0.13 31.40 4.03
CA ARG A 48 -0.29 30.70 5.26
C ARG A 48 -0.26 29.18 5.11
N TYR A 49 -0.54 28.69 3.90
CA TYR A 49 -0.64 27.26 3.62
C TYR A 49 0.57 26.70 2.87
N GLU A 50 1.73 27.35 2.97
CA GLU A 50 2.94 26.81 2.39
C GLU A 50 3.35 25.49 3.07
N PRO A 51 3.66 24.44 2.28
CA PRO A 51 3.96 23.12 2.81
C PRO A 51 5.25 23.08 3.64
N ASN A 52 6.12 24.06 3.45
CA ASN A 52 7.38 24.20 4.18
C ASN A 52 7.32 25.32 5.24
N GLY A 53 6.23 26.09 5.29
CA GLY A 53 6.00 27.18 6.24
C GLY A 53 5.12 26.73 7.40
N THR A 54 4.12 27.56 7.75
CA THR A 54 3.19 27.31 8.86
C THR A 54 2.45 25.98 8.75
N TYR A 55 2.26 25.46 7.53
CA TYR A 55 1.58 24.19 7.28
C TYR A 55 2.47 22.95 7.36
N LYS A 56 3.77 23.11 7.62
CA LYS A 56 4.74 22.01 7.62
C LYS A 56 4.36 20.87 8.56
N GLN A 57 3.91 21.17 9.77
CA GLN A 57 3.55 20.14 10.76
C GLN A 57 2.34 19.31 10.29
N VAL A 58 1.37 19.94 9.65
CA VAL A 58 0.20 19.26 9.06
C VAL A 58 0.65 18.30 7.96
N ILE A 59 1.50 18.78 7.04
CA ILE A 59 2.03 17.94 5.95
C ILE A 59 2.88 16.79 6.50
N GLN A 60 3.67 17.01 7.56
CA GLN A 60 4.46 15.97 8.21
C GLN A 60 3.57 14.89 8.83
N ARG A 61 2.51 15.28 9.54
CA ARG A 61 1.56 14.34 10.13
C ARG A 61 0.87 13.48 9.05
N LEU A 62 0.44 14.10 7.95
CA LEU A 62 -0.21 13.38 6.84
C LEU A 62 0.72 12.37 6.17
N ARG A 63 2.04 12.61 6.16
CA ARG A 63 3.01 11.66 5.59
C ARG A 63 3.14 10.36 6.38
N GLU A 64 2.66 10.31 7.62
CA GLU A 64 2.62 9.07 8.39
C GLU A 64 1.70 8.04 7.72
N ASP A 65 0.56 8.49 7.19
CA ASP A 65 -0.48 7.64 6.62
C ASP A 65 -0.52 7.64 5.09
N PHE A 66 -0.05 8.72 4.45
CA PHE A 66 -0.18 8.94 3.01
C PHE A 66 1.16 9.18 2.31
N GLU A 67 1.21 8.83 1.02
CA GLU A 67 2.20 9.41 0.11
C GLU A 67 1.73 10.82 -0.27
N VAL A 68 2.27 11.84 0.39
CA VAL A 68 1.86 13.24 0.17
C VAL A 68 2.60 13.85 -1.01
N ARG A 69 1.86 14.20 -2.07
CA ARG A 69 2.34 14.94 -3.25
C ARG A 69 1.85 16.38 -3.20
N ILE A 70 2.73 17.34 -3.48
CA ILE A 70 2.39 18.76 -3.50
C ILE A 70 2.31 19.21 -4.97
N HIS A 71 1.23 19.89 -5.34
CA HIS A 71 0.98 20.33 -6.71
C HIS A 71 0.50 21.78 -6.77
N ASN A 72 0.92 22.54 -7.78
CA ASN A 72 0.60 23.97 -7.92
C ASN A 72 0.14 24.37 -9.33
N LYS A 73 -0.23 23.41 -10.17
CA LYS A 73 -0.77 23.65 -11.52
C LYS A 73 -2.25 23.22 -11.58
N PRO A 74 -2.98 23.57 -12.66
CA PRO A 74 -4.35 23.10 -12.84
C PRO A 74 -4.43 21.57 -12.76
N LEU A 75 -5.41 21.06 -12.02
CA LEU A 75 -5.63 19.62 -11.89
C LEU A 75 -6.26 19.06 -13.17
N THR A 76 -5.68 17.98 -13.69
CA THR A 76 -6.21 17.19 -14.81
C THR A 76 -6.62 15.80 -14.34
N ARG A 77 -7.34 15.05 -15.18
CA ARG A 77 -7.66 13.65 -14.91
C ARG A 77 -6.39 12.82 -14.68
N ASP A 78 -5.35 13.08 -15.46
CA ASP A 78 -4.08 12.37 -15.35
C ASP A 78 -3.38 12.67 -14.02
N THR A 79 -3.40 13.92 -13.55
CA THR A 79 -2.82 14.28 -12.24
C THR A 79 -3.55 13.64 -11.05
N LEU A 80 -4.77 13.15 -11.26
CA LEU A 80 -5.63 12.58 -10.24
C LEU A 80 -5.77 11.05 -10.35
N ALA A 81 -5.15 10.42 -11.35
CA ALA A 81 -5.42 9.03 -11.74
C ALA A 81 -5.19 8.02 -10.59
N ASP A 82 -4.20 8.26 -9.74
CA ASP A 82 -3.84 7.40 -8.60
C ASP A 82 -4.10 8.07 -7.23
N VAL A 83 -4.66 9.27 -7.23
CA VAL A 83 -4.92 10.05 -6.01
C VAL A 83 -6.15 9.50 -5.28
N LYS A 84 -5.97 9.10 -4.02
CA LYS A 84 -7.06 8.62 -3.15
C LYS A 84 -7.66 9.72 -2.30
N LEU A 85 -6.88 10.75 -1.98
CA LEU A 85 -7.35 11.93 -1.26
C LEU A 85 -6.85 13.21 -1.93
N LEU A 86 -7.76 14.12 -2.22
CA LEU A 86 -7.43 15.46 -2.68
C LEU A 86 -7.60 16.46 -1.54
N PHE A 87 -6.53 17.18 -1.21
CA PHE A 87 -6.56 18.22 -0.19
C PHE A 87 -6.41 19.60 -0.84
N ILE A 88 -7.43 20.43 -0.67
CA ILE A 88 -7.48 21.82 -1.14
C ILE A 88 -7.78 22.68 0.07
N VAL A 89 -7.00 23.76 0.24
CA VAL A 89 -7.26 24.76 1.27
C VAL A 89 -7.72 26.03 0.55
N LYS A 90 -8.91 26.51 0.89
CA LYS A 90 -9.52 27.71 0.29
C LYS A 90 -9.62 28.80 1.36
N VAL A 91 -9.29 30.03 0.98
CA VAL A 91 -9.59 31.27 1.71
C VAL A 91 -10.92 31.80 1.25
#